data_AF-A0A6G1XQ63-F1
#
_entry.id   AF-A0A6G1XQ63-F1
#
_cell.length_a   1.000
_cell.length_b   1.000
_cell.length_c   1.000
_cell.angle_alpha   90.00
_cell.angle_beta   90.00
_cell.angle_gamma   90.00
#
_symmetry.space_group_name_H-M   'P 1'
#
loop_
_entity.id
_entity.type
_entity.pdbx_description
1 polymer ?
#
loop_
_entity_poly.entity_id
_entity_poly.type
_entity_poly.pdbx_seq_one_letter_code
_entity_poly.pdbx_strand_id
1 'polypeptide(L)'
;RSGEVALEKIVTANPAVIIAMNKRDADAILSSPQWASVDAVIHHRVYVNPKGMFWWCRETSEEALQFLWLAKTLYPARFADVDIRKETREFYRQFFGLTLSDAQMSDVLNPPR
;
A
#
# COMPACT_ATOMS: atom_id res chain seq x y z
N ARG A 1 -8.86 -2.48 23.18
CA ARG A 1 -8.28 -2.58 21.82
C ARG A 1 -8.15 -4.05 21.48
N SER A 2 -8.83 -4.55 20.44
CA SER A 2 -8.87 -5.99 20.10
C SER A 2 -7.96 -6.36 18.90
N GLY A 3 -7.02 -5.49 18.53
CA GLY A 3 -6.18 -5.65 17.33
C GLY A 3 -4.67 -5.63 17.57
N GLU A 4 -4.20 -5.57 18.82
CA GLU A 4 -2.76 -5.64 19.09
C GLU A 4 -2.30 -7.10 18.97
N VAL A 5 -1.27 -7.34 18.15
CA VAL A 5 -0.70 -8.66 17.91
C VAL A 5 0.79 -8.60 18.26
N ALA A 6 1.23 -9.56 19.07
CA ALA A 6 2.65 -9.69 19.43
C ALA A 6 3.49 -10.01 18.18
N LEU A 7 4.69 -9.43 18.09
CA LEU A 7 5.56 -9.59 16.93
C LEU A 7 5.89 -11.06 16.66
N GLU A 8 6.10 -11.84 17.72
CA GLU A 8 6.43 -13.26 17.64
C GLU A 8 5.34 -14.05 16.89
N LYS A 9 4.07 -13.66 17.04
CA LYS A 9 2.96 -14.26 16.30
C LYS A 9 3.03 -13.93 14.81
N ILE A 10 3.43 -12.70 14.47
CA ILE A 10 3.57 -12.28 13.07
C ILE A 10 4.74 -12.99 12.40
N VAL A 11 5.89 -13.08 13.10
CA VAL A 11 7.07 -13.81 12.64
C VAL A 11 6.73 -15.29 12.42
N THR A 12 6.00 -15.90 13.36
CA THR A 12 5.55 -17.30 13.22
C THR A 12 4.58 -17.50 12.07
N ALA A 13 3.67 -16.56 11.82
CA ALA A 13 2.75 -16.61 10.69
C ALA A 13 3.45 -16.45 9.33
N ASN A 14 4.67 -15.90 9.32
CA ASN A 14 5.54 -15.69 8.16
C ASN A 14 4.81 -15.16 6.91
N PRO A 15 4.26 -13.95 6.96
CA PRO A 15 3.54 -13.40 5.81
C PRO A 15 4.46 -13.19 4.60
N ALA A 16 4.00 -13.58 3.42
CA ALA A 16 4.71 -13.35 2.16
C ALA A 16 4.65 -11.89 1.67
N VAL A 17 3.70 -11.10 2.19
CA VAL A 17 3.53 -9.67 1.89
C VAL A 17 3.06 -8.92 3.14
N ILE A 18 3.57 -7.72 3.33
CA ILE A 18 3.10 -6.78 4.35
C ILE A 18 2.69 -5.47 3.66
N ILE A 19 1.51 -4.96 4.01
CA ILE A 19 1.07 -3.61 3.63
C ILE A 19 1.10 -2.75 4.89
N ALA A 20 2.06 -1.83 4.96
CA ALA A 20 2.21 -0.88 6.06
C ALA A 20 1.31 0.35 5.82
N MET A 21 0.83 0.94 6.92
CA MET A 21 -0.03 2.13 6.86
C MET A 21 0.71 3.38 6.36
N ASN A 22 2.00 3.49 6.67
CA ASN A 22 2.82 4.67 6.36
C ASN A 22 4.27 4.26 6.10
N LYS A 23 5.06 5.21 5.58
CA LYS A 23 6.44 4.94 5.18
C LYS A 23 7.33 4.63 6.38
N ARG A 24 7.13 5.32 7.50
CA ARG A 24 7.89 5.10 8.74
C ARG A 24 7.77 3.65 9.23
N ASP A 25 6.57 3.09 9.22
CA ASP A 25 6.32 1.73 9.68
C ASP A 25 6.93 0.70 8.73
N ALA A 26 6.84 0.90 7.41
CA ALA A 26 7.52 0.06 6.43
C ALA A 26 9.04 0.08 6.64
N ASP A 27 9.63 1.27 6.81
CA ASP A 27 11.07 1.42 7.03
C ASP A 27 11.50 0.76 8.35
N ALA A 28 10.68 0.85 9.41
CA ALA A 28 10.94 0.19 10.69
C ALA A 28 10.89 -1.35 10.57
N ILE A 29 9.92 -1.89 9.82
CA ILE A 29 9.82 -3.33 9.55
C ILE A 29 11.03 -3.82 8.74
N LEU A 30 11.42 -3.08 7.69
CA LEU A 30 12.53 -3.46 6.81
C LEU A 30 13.90 -3.37 7.49
N SER A 31 14.09 -2.45 8.44
CA SER A 31 15.38 -2.21 9.11
C SER A 31 15.57 -2.98 10.41
N SER A 32 14.50 -3.51 11.02
CA SER A 32 14.57 -4.17 12.31
C SER A 32 15.05 -5.63 12.18
N PRO A 33 16.09 -6.04 12.95
CA PRO A 33 16.56 -7.43 12.97
C PRO A 33 15.49 -8.44 13.37
N GLN A 34 14.47 -8.00 14.14
CA GLN A 34 13.38 -8.86 14.61
C GLN A 34 12.48 -9.35 13.47
N TRP A 35 12.46 -8.64 12.33
CA TRP A 35 11.67 -8.98 11.16
C TRP A 35 12.49 -9.66 10.05
N ALA A 36 13.81 -9.79 10.23
CA ALA A 36 14.73 -10.22 9.18
C ALA A 36 14.46 -11.63 8.63
N SER A 37 13.78 -12.48 9.41
CA SER A 37 13.41 -13.84 8.99
C SER A 37 12.05 -13.93 8.28
N VAL A 38 11.32 -12.82 8.14
CA VAL A 38 9.98 -12.83 7.54
C VAL A 38 10.09 -12.75 6.01
N ASP A 39 9.37 -13.61 5.30
CA ASP A 39 9.39 -13.71 3.83
C ASP A 39 9.12 -12.35 3.15
N ALA A 40 8.15 -11.59 3.64
CA ALA A 40 7.87 -10.24 3.14
C ALA A 40 9.10 -9.31 3.21
N VAL A 41 9.94 -9.42 4.25
CA VAL A 41 11.15 -8.61 4.40
C VAL A 41 12.27 -9.13 3.51
N ILE A 42 12.51 -10.44 3.52
CA ILE A 42 13.54 -11.11 2.70
C ILE A 42 13.34 -10.81 1.21
N HIS A 43 12.09 -10.83 0.75
CA HIS A 43 11.75 -10.60 -0.65
C HIS A 43 11.41 -9.14 -0.99
N HIS A 44 11.61 -8.21 -0.06
CA HIS A 44 11.28 -6.78 -0.22
C HIS A 44 9.83 -6.53 -0.65
N ARG A 45 8.89 -7.33 -0.13
CA ARG A 45 7.44 -7.25 -0.33
C ARG A 45 6.75 -6.57 0.86
N VAL A 46 7.36 -5.49 1.35
CA VAL A 46 6.77 -4.57 2.32
C VAL A 46 6.39 -3.29 1.58
N TYR A 47 5.09 -3.07 1.39
CA TYR A 47 4.57 -1.94 0.62
C TYR A 47 3.92 -0.90 1.54
N VAL A 48 3.93 0.35 1.12
CA VAL A 48 3.22 1.43 1.82
C VAL A 48 1.85 1.61 1.17
N ASN A 49 0.79 1.67 1.98
CA ASN A 49 -0.55 1.91 1.49
C ASN A 49 -0.62 3.29 0.78
N PRO A 50 -1.24 3.39 -0.41
CA PRO A 50 -1.48 4.67 -1.04
C PRO A 50 -2.32 5.59 -0.15
N LYS A 51 -2.13 6.89 -0.36
CA LYS A 51 -2.79 7.93 0.41
C LYS A 51 -3.10 9.13 -0.48
N GLY A 52 -4.38 9.28 -0.79
CA GLY A 52 -4.91 10.43 -1.49
C GLY A 52 -5.27 11.58 -0.55
N MET A 53 -6.55 11.97 -0.56
CA MET A 53 -7.10 12.88 0.46
C MET A 53 -7.07 12.21 1.84
N PHE A 54 -7.23 10.88 1.86
CA PHE A 54 -7.02 10.05 3.04
C PHE A 54 -6.38 8.70 2.65
N TRP A 55 -6.11 7.84 3.62
CA TRP A 55 -5.64 6.48 3.34
C TRP A 55 -6.72 5.70 2.58
N TRP A 56 -6.34 5.09 1.45
CA TRP A 56 -7.27 4.29 0.64
C TRP A 56 -7.80 3.06 1.38
N CYS A 57 -7.07 2.53 2.36
CA CYS A 57 -7.52 1.41 3.19
C CYS A 57 -8.54 1.78 4.28
N ARG A 58 -9.05 3.01 4.28
CA ARG A 58 -10.03 3.52 5.23
C ARG A 58 -11.32 3.89 4.52
N GLU A 59 -12.37 4.03 5.31
CA GLU A 59 -13.76 4.17 4.90
C GLU A 59 -14.00 5.50 4.17
N THR A 60 -13.57 5.55 2.90
CA THR A 60 -13.59 6.73 2.03
C THR A 60 -13.97 6.33 0.62
N SER A 61 -14.41 7.28 -0.21
CA SER A 61 -14.70 6.99 -1.62
C SER A 61 -13.49 6.47 -2.39
N GLU A 62 -12.28 6.82 -1.96
CA GLU A 62 -11.03 6.36 -2.56
C GLU A 62 -10.73 4.88 -2.30
N GLU A 63 -11.47 4.21 -1.39
CA GLU A 63 -11.36 2.77 -1.14
C GLU A 63 -11.58 1.94 -2.42
N ALA A 64 -12.33 2.45 -3.39
CA ALA A 64 -12.48 1.82 -4.71
C ALA A 64 -11.13 1.58 -5.40
N LEU A 65 -10.15 2.47 -5.23
CA LEU A 65 -8.80 2.35 -5.80
C LEU A 65 -7.92 1.38 -5.01
N GLN A 66 -8.21 1.15 -3.71
CA GLN A 66 -7.44 0.27 -2.82
C GLN A 66 -7.36 -1.15 -3.37
N PHE A 67 -8.49 -1.73 -3.73
CA PHE A 67 -8.55 -3.12 -4.18
C PHE A 67 -7.83 -3.32 -5.51
N LEU A 68 -7.93 -2.36 -6.42
CA LEU A 68 -7.26 -2.41 -7.71
C LEU A 68 -5.74 -2.29 -7.56
N TRP A 69 -5.27 -1.34 -6.75
CA TRP A 69 -3.85 -1.20 -6.41
C TRP A 69 -3.31 -2.46 -5.72
N LEU A 70 -4.05 -3.01 -4.76
CA LEU A 70 -3.63 -4.21 -4.03
C LEU A 70 -3.56 -5.42 -4.97
N ALA A 71 -4.56 -5.62 -5.82
CA ALA A 71 -4.59 -6.72 -6.78
C ALA A 71 -3.39 -6.67 -7.75
N LYS A 72 -3.11 -5.48 -8.31
CA LYS A 72 -1.93 -5.25 -9.17
C LYS A 72 -0.62 -5.47 -8.43
N THR A 73 -0.51 -5.02 -7.18
CA THR A 73 0.68 -5.17 -6.35
C THR A 73 0.96 -6.63 -5.99
N LEU A 74 -0.08 -7.39 -5.65
CA LEU A 74 0.06 -8.79 -5.25
C LEU A 74 0.24 -9.73 -6.45
N TYR A 75 -0.39 -9.43 -7.59
CA TYR A 75 -0.45 -10.32 -8.75
C TYR A 75 -0.20 -9.57 -10.07
N PRO A 76 0.99 -8.95 -10.26
CA PRO A 76 1.24 -8.02 -11.36
C PRO A 76 1.07 -8.61 -12.76
N ALA A 77 1.32 -9.92 -12.91
CA ALA A 77 1.15 -10.64 -14.17
C ALA A 77 -0.33 -10.88 -14.52
N ARG A 78 -1.21 -11.06 -13.52
CA ARG A 78 -2.66 -11.27 -13.75
C ARG A 78 -3.39 -9.97 -14.04
N PHE A 79 -2.87 -8.85 -13.53
CA PHE A 79 -3.40 -7.50 -13.73
C PHE A 79 -2.48 -6.69 -14.65
N ALA A 80 -1.85 -7.34 -15.64
CA ALA A 80 -0.85 -6.70 -16.51
C ALA A 80 -1.41 -5.49 -17.28
N ASP A 81 -2.70 -5.52 -17.58
CA ASP A 81 -3.52 -4.51 -18.24
C ASP A 81 -3.88 -3.29 -17.37
N VAL A 82 -3.79 -3.42 -16.04
CA VAL A 82 -4.12 -2.33 -15.11
C VAL A 82 -2.97 -1.34 -14.97
N ASP A 83 -3.22 -0.09 -15.35
CA ASP A 83 -2.37 1.07 -15.06
C ASP A 83 -2.98 1.86 -13.89
N ILE A 84 -2.48 1.61 -12.68
CA ILE A 84 -3.01 2.27 -11.48
C ILE A 84 -2.89 3.80 -11.52
N ARG A 85 -1.91 4.36 -12.25
CA ARG A 85 -1.78 5.81 -12.39
C ARG A 85 -2.90 6.38 -13.24
N LYS A 86 -3.25 5.70 -14.33
CA LYS A 86 -4.37 6.09 -15.19
C LYS A 86 -5.69 6.03 -14.43
N GLU A 87 -5.97 4.89 -13.77
CA GLU A 87 -7.21 4.66 -13.00
C GLU A 87 -7.40 5.71 -11.91
N THR A 88 -6.33 6.04 -11.17
CA THR A 88 -6.37 7.06 -10.13
C THR A 88 -6.67 8.46 -10.70
N ARG A 89 -6.03 8.85 -11.81
CA ARG A 89 -6.30 10.16 -12.45
C ARG A 89 -7.74 10.24 -12.95
N GLU A 90 -8.24 9.18 -13.57
CA GLU A 90 -9.61 9.12 -14.07
C GLU A 90 -10.62 9.20 -12.93
N PHE A 91 -10.38 8.48 -11.83
CA PHE A 91 -11.20 8.54 -10.62
C PHE A 91 -11.27 9.98 -10.06
N TYR A 92 -10.12 10.62 -9.85
CA TYR A 92 -10.07 11.99 -9.32
C TYR A 92 -10.75 13.01 -10.23
N ARG A 93 -10.58 12.86 -11.54
CA ARG A 93 -11.22 13.74 -12.53
C ARG A 93 -12.74 13.54 -12.54
N GLN A 94 -13.21 12.30 -12.51
CA GLN A 94 -14.62 11.96 -12.63
C GLN A 94 -15.42 12.30 -11.37
N PHE A 95 -14.89 11.95 -10.19
CA PHE A 95 -15.65 12.06 -8.95
C PHE A 95 -15.37 13.35 -8.17
N PHE A 96 -14.19 13.96 -8.34
CA PHE A 96 -13.80 15.18 -7.64
C PHE A 96 -13.55 16.39 -8.55
N GLY A 97 -13.56 16.21 -9.87
CA GLY A 97 -13.21 17.28 -10.81
C GLY A 97 -11.74 17.72 -10.73
N LEU A 98 -10.87 16.91 -10.12
CA LEU A 98 -9.46 17.25 -9.90
C LEU A 98 -8.56 16.61 -10.96
N THR A 99 -7.63 17.40 -11.49
CA THR A 99 -6.54 16.87 -12.34
C THR A 99 -5.25 16.84 -11.53
N LEU A 100 -4.81 15.65 -11.15
CA LEU A 100 -3.58 15.46 -10.39
C LEU A 100 -2.36 15.62 -11.31
N SER A 101 -1.40 16.44 -10.87
CA SER A 101 -0.07 16.50 -11.49
C SER A 101 0.71 15.21 -11.27
N ASP A 102 1.79 15.01 -12.03
CA ASP A 102 2.64 13.80 -11.89
C ASP A 102 3.28 13.70 -10.50
N ALA A 103 3.65 14.84 -9.90
CA ALA A 103 4.16 14.90 -8.55
C ALA A 103 3.11 14.46 -7.53
N GLN A 104 1.89 15.03 -7.62
CA GLN A 104 0.78 14.63 -6.75
C GLN A 104 0.43 13.15 -6.92
N MET A 105 0.40 12.64 -8.16
CA MET A 105 0.20 11.22 -8.43
C MET A 105 1.29 10.34 -7.81
N SER A 106 2.54 10.81 -7.81
CA SER A 106 3.63 10.10 -7.16
C SER A 106 3.46 10.08 -5.65
N ASP A 107 3.08 11.20 -5.04
CA ASP A 107 2.82 11.29 -3.60
C ASP A 107 1.63 10.44 -3.17
N VAL A 108 0.58 10.33 -4.01
CA VAL A 108 -0.57 9.48 -3.71
C VAL A 108 -0.19 8.00 -3.67
N LEU A 109 0.57 7.53 -4.66
CA LEU A 109 0.93 6.12 -4.78
C LEU A 109 2.16 5.73 -3.94
N ASN A 110 3.01 6.69 -3.61
CA ASN A 110 4.22 6.51 -2.81
C ASN A 110 4.31 7.62 -1.75
N PRO A 111 3.43 7.60 -0.73
CA PRO A 111 3.37 8.68 0.24
C PRO A 111 4.70 8.84 0.97
N PRO A 112 5.28 10.07 0.98
CA PRO A 112 6.61 10.30 1.54
C PRO A 112 6.66 10.23 3.07
N ARG A 113 5.51 10.21 3.73
CA ARG A 113 5.36 10.17 5.20
C ARG A 113 4.30 9.15 5.60
#